data_AF-A0A9D8ZL80-F1
#
_entry.id   AF-A0A9D8ZL80-F1
#
_cell.length_a   1.000
_cell.length_b   1.000
_cell.length_c   1.000
_cell.angle_alpha   90.00
_cell.angle_beta   90.00
_cell.angle_gamma   90.00
#
_symmetry.space_group_name_H-M   'P 1'
#
loop_
_entity.id
_entity.type
_entity.pdbx_description
1 polymer ?
#
loop_
_entity_poly.entity_id
_entity_poly.type
_entity_poly.pdbx_seq_one_letter_code
_entity_poly.pdbx_strand_id
1 'polypeptide(L)'
;MMDEAMVSGAPEMEPTGAWAPDAIDVRPVFRGLSDGGIAGKDIAMMLGVAPSTVSKWRRGAARPNEDAIQFLTLILADVIGAKERALDAMENVPLAWRLGRESELAAMRQSLYQQEAINRVLKPAALRDGARMFKDWLDRAGAPVRAVRPQSVRVVA
;
A
#
# COMPACT_ATOMS: atom_id res chain seq x y z
N MET A 1 42.66 -16.55 47.75
CA MET A 1 43.15 -15.33 47.10
C MET A 1 42.56 -15.36 45.70
N MET A 2 41.49 -14.58 45.52
CA MET A 2 40.76 -14.37 44.27
C MET A 2 41.66 -13.66 43.26
N ASP A 3 41.53 -13.93 41.95
CA ASP A 3 40.71 -13.05 41.10
C ASP A 3 40.45 -13.65 39.70
N GLU A 4 39.18 -13.62 39.33
CA GLU A 4 38.67 -13.81 37.98
C GLU A 4 38.98 -12.56 37.14
N ALA A 5 39.41 -12.75 35.89
CA ALA A 5 39.31 -11.71 34.88
C ALA A 5 38.50 -12.25 33.70
N MET A 6 37.21 -11.93 33.73
CA MET A 6 36.28 -11.99 32.62
C MET A 6 36.85 -11.24 31.40
N VAL A 7 36.85 -11.89 30.23
CA VAL A 7 36.75 -11.19 28.94
C VAL A 7 35.40 -11.57 28.35
N SER A 8 34.39 -10.80 28.75
CA SER A 8 33.10 -10.70 28.07
C SER A 8 33.24 -9.70 26.94
N GLY A 9 32.87 -10.10 25.73
CA GLY A 9 32.92 -9.26 24.55
C GLY A 9 32.26 -9.94 23.36
N ALA A 10 31.06 -10.49 23.55
CA ALA A 10 30.20 -10.78 22.41
C ALA A 10 29.79 -9.42 21.81
N PRO A 11 29.88 -9.21 20.49
CA PRO A 11 29.42 -7.98 19.88
C PRO A 11 27.94 -7.83 20.17
N GLU A 12 27.59 -6.75 20.87
CA GLU A 12 26.22 -6.31 21.07
C GLU A 12 25.65 -6.01 19.68
N MET A 13 24.94 -6.98 19.13
CA MET A 13 24.18 -6.84 17.90
C MET A 13 23.04 -5.87 18.22
N GLU A 14 23.27 -4.58 17.94
CA GLU A 14 22.26 -3.54 17.80
C GLU A 14 21.00 -4.16 17.16
N PRO A 15 19.82 -4.07 17.81
CA PRO A 15 18.62 -4.72 17.29
C PRO A 15 18.26 -4.06 15.96
N THR A 16 18.58 -4.75 14.87
CA THR A 16 18.25 -4.35 13.50
C THR A 16 16.75 -4.35 13.31
N GLY A 17 16.07 -3.28 13.73
CA GLY A 17 14.70 -2.93 13.39
C GLY A 17 13.72 -4.10 13.34
N ALA A 18 13.88 -5.10 14.21
CA ALA A 18 13.07 -6.30 14.20
C ALA A 18 11.69 -5.89 14.70
N TRP A 19 10.72 -5.93 13.80
CA TRP A 19 9.34 -5.65 14.11
C TRP A 19 8.93 -6.52 15.29
N ALA A 20 8.20 -5.95 16.26
CA ALA A 20 7.55 -6.77 17.27
C ALA A 20 6.75 -7.87 16.53
N PRO A 21 6.78 -9.13 16.98
CA PRO A 21 6.16 -10.26 16.28
C PRO A 21 4.65 -10.09 16.02
N ASP A 22 4.00 -9.13 16.68
CA ASP A 22 2.58 -8.78 16.54
C ASP A 22 2.31 -7.55 15.64
N ALA A 23 3.34 -7.01 14.98
CA ALA A 23 3.22 -5.84 14.13
C ALA A 23 2.61 -6.20 12.77
N ILE A 24 1.40 -5.69 12.50
CA ILE A 24 0.75 -5.85 11.21
C ILE A 24 1.61 -5.25 10.09
N ASP A 25 1.99 -6.09 9.13
CA ASP A 25 2.79 -5.69 7.97
C ASP A 25 1.93 -4.99 6.90
N VAL A 26 1.92 -3.66 6.90
CA VAL A 26 1.17 -2.87 5.92
C VAL A 26 1.94 -2.60 4.62
N ARG A 27 3.12 -3.21 4.42
CA ARG A 27 3.90 -3.03 3.19
C ARG A 27 3.15 -3.48 1.91
N PRO A 28 2.33 -4.55 1.92
CA PRO A 28 1.58 -4.95 0.73
C PRO A 28 0.69 -3.84 0.18
N VAL A 29 -0.13 -3.18 1.01
CA VAL A 29 -1.01 -2.11 0.50
C VAL A 29 -0.24 -0.91 -0.04
N PHE A 30 0.86 -0.50 0.60
CA PHE A 30 1.67 0.62 0.10
C PHE A 30 2.40 0.29 -1.20
N ARG A 31 2.84 -0.96 -1.37
CA ARG A 31 3.42 -1.44 -2.64
C ARG A 31 2.38 -1.40 -3.75
N GLY A 32 1.23 -2.06 -3.54
CA GLY A 32 0.16 -2.10 -4.54
C GLY A 32 -0.34 -0.70 -4.94
N LEU A 33 -0.46 0.22 -3.99
CA LEU A 33 -0.82 1.62 -4.29
C LEU A 33 0.27 2.34 -5.09
N SER A 34 1.55 2.09 -4.80
CA SER A 34 2.66 2.69 -5.54
C SER A 34 2.74 2.15 -6.97
N ASP A 35 2.56 0.84 -7.17
CA ASP A 35 2.40 0.21 -8.49
C ASP A 35 1.16 0.75 -9.22
N GLY A 36 0.13 1.12 -8.43
CA GLY A 36 -1.06 1.84 -8.87
C GLY A 36 -0.80 3.25 -9.41
N GLY A 37 0.34 3.85 -9.10
CA GLY A 37 0.68 5.24 -9.37
C GLY A 37 0.21 6.22 -8.29
N ILE A 38 -0.22 5.74 -7.12
CA ILE A 38 -0.64 6.59 -5.99
C ILE A 38 0.57 6.97 -5.14
N ALA A 39 0.91 8.26 -5.10
CA ALA A 39 2.04 8.74 -4.34
C ALA A 39 1.70 8.89 -2.85
N GLY A 40 2.73 8.87 -1.99
CA GLY A 40 2.55 9.02 -0.54
C GLY A 40 1.88 10.33 -0.12
N LYS A 41 2.08 11.41 -0.89
CA LYS A 41 1.38 12.70 -0.68
C LYS A 41 -0.12 12.61 -0.94
N ASP A 42 -0.54 11.79 -1.91
CA ASP A 42 -1.96 11.61 -2.26
C ASP A 42 -2.63 10.79 -1.16
N ILE A 43 -1.96 9.75 -0.67
CA ILE A 43 -2.40 8.98 0.51
C ILE A 43 -2.57 9.89 1.73
N ALA A 44 -1.60 10.78 1.98
CA ALA A 44 -1.65 11.71 3.10
C ALA A 44 -2.86 12.65 3.01
N MET A 45 -3.14 13.16 1.81
CA MET A 45 -4.30 14.00 1.53
C MET A 45 -5.62 13.24 1.72
N MET A 46 -5.72 12.00 1.23
CA MET A 46 -6.91 11.15 1.38
C MET A 46 -7.25 10.88 2.84
N LEU A 47 -6.23 10.70 3.68
CA LEU A 47 -6.37 10.37 5.11
C LEU A 47 -6.35 11.61 6.03
N GLY A 48 -6.10 12.82 5.51
CA GLY A 48 -6.00 14.03 6.33
C GLY A 48 -4.81 14.03 7.29
N VAL A 49 -3.70 13.38 6.94
CA VAL A 49 -2.48 13.29 7.76
C VAL A 49 -1.30 14.00 7.10
N ALA A 50 -0.24 14.28 7.86
CA ALA A 50 0.99 14.82 7.27
C ALA A 50 1.70 13.77 6.37
N PRO A 51 2.36 14.18 5.26
CA PRO A 51 3.13 13.25 4.42
C PRO A 51 4.23 12.49 5.17
N SER A 52 4.82 13.11 6.21
CA SER A 52 5.81 12.48 7.07
C SER A 52 5.25 11.30 7.86
N THR A 53 3.95 11.31 8.19
CA THR A 53 3.25 10.18 8.83
C THR A 53 3.19 8.98 7.91
N VAL A 54 2.79 9.16 6.65
CA VAL A 54 2.79 8.10 5.63
C VAL A 54 4.21 7.57 5.38
N SER A 55 5.21 8.46 5.38
CA SER A 55 6.62 8.10 5.26
C SER A 55 7.10 7.17 6.39
N LYS A 56 6.68 7.45 7.64
CA LYS A 56 6.97 6.59 8.80
C LYS A 56 6.28 5.23 8.67
N TRP A 57 5.01 5.19 8.24
CA TRP A 57 4.27 3.95 8.02
C TRP A 57 4.95 3.05 6.98
N ARG A 58 5.35 3.61 5.83
CA ARG A 58 6.04 2.85 4.76
C ARG A 58 7.36 2.23 5.20
N ARG A 59 8.07 2.87 6.14
CA ARG A 59 9.33 2.35 6.71
C ARG A 59 9.12 1.43 7.91
N GLY A 60 7.89 1.25 8.38
CA GLY A 60 7.61 0.52 9.62
C GLY A 60 7.97 1.26 10.91
N ALA A 61 8.33 2.54 10.82
CA ALA A 61 8.69 3.35 11.99
C ALA A 61 7.48 3.81 12.82
N ALA A 62 6.27 3.64 12.28
CA ALA A 62 5.01 3.83 12.97
C ALA A 62 3.94 2.93 12.33
N ARG A 63 2.84 2.67 13.05
CA ARG A 63 1.72 1.88 12.54
C ARG A 63 0.53 2.78 12.20
N PRO A 64 -0.12 2.61 11.04
CA PRO A 64 -1.41 3.24 10.76
C PRO A 64 -2.51 2.62 11.64
N ASN A 65 -3.54 3.39 11.95
CA ASN A 65 -4.73 2.85 12.61
C ASN A 65 -5.40 1.79 11.72
N GLU A 66 -6.09 0.83 12.34
CA GLU A 66 -6.68 -0.32 11.62
C GLU A 66 -7.76 0.08 10.60
N ASP A 67 -8.52 1.14 10.89
CA ASP A 67 -9.48 1.75 9.97
C ASP A 67 -8.79 2.36 8.74
N ALA A 68 -7.66 3.04 8.94
CA ALA A 68 -6.84 3.55 7.84
C ALA A 68 -6.26 2.41 6.98
N ILE A 69 -5.88 1.27 7.57
CA ILE A 69 -5.43 0.07 6.82
C ILE A 69 -6.57 -0.42 5.91
N GLN A 70 -7.77 -0.60 6.45
CA GLN A 70 -8.92 -1.03 5.65
C GLN A 70 -9.28 -0.01 4.57
N PHE A 71 -9.28 1.29 4.88
CA PHE A 71 -9.49 2.35 3.91
C PHE A 71 -8.52 2.24 2.72
N LEU A 72 -7.22 2.12 2.99
CA LEU A 72 -6.20 2.01 1.94
C LEU A 72 -6.35 0.72 1.13
N THR A 73 -6.82 -0.37 1.75
CA THR A 73 -7.11 -1.63 1.05
C THR A 73 -8.22 -1.44 0.02
N LEU A 74 -9.28 -0.71 0.38
CA LEU A 74 -10.39 -0.42 -0.53
C LEU A 74 -9.99 0.55 -1.64
N ILE A 75 -9.13 1.53 -1.35
CA ILE A 75 -8.52 2.39 -2.39
C ILE A 75 -7.73 1.54 -3.39
N LEU A 76 -6.91 0.58 -2.92
CA LEU A 76 -6.16 -0.31 -3.80
C LEU A 76 -7.10 -1.13 -4.71
N ALA A 77 -8.17 -1.70 -4.14
CA ALA A 77 -9.16 -2.44 -4.91
C ALA A 77 -9.84 -1.58 -6.00
N ASP A 78 -10.21 -0.33 -5.68
CA ASP A 78 -10.79 0.61 -6.65
C ASP A 78 -9.81 0.96 -7.77
N VAL A 79 -8.54 1.23 -7.44
CA VAL A 79 -7.49 1.53 -8.42
C VAL A 79 -7.24 0.33 -9.36
N ILE A 80 -7.23 -0.90 -8.82
CA ILE A 80 -7.14 -2.12 -9.64
C ILE A 80 -8.32 -2.18 -10.61
N GLY A 81 -9.55 -2.06 -10.11
CA GLY A 81 -10.74 -2.10 -10.96
C GLY A 81 -10.79 -0.99 -12.02
N ALA A 82 -10.30 0.21 -11.70
CA ALA A 82 -10.21 1.30 -12.67
C ALA A 82 -9.22 1.01 -13.79
N LYS A 83 -8.06 0.42 -13.46
CA LYS A 83 -7.05 0.02 -14.45
C LYS A 83 -7.49 -1.16 -15.30
N GLU A 84 -8.18 -2.14 -14.73
CA GLU A 84 -8.77 -3.26 -15.47
C GLU A 84 -9.75 -2.75 -16.52
N ARG A 85 -10.72 -1.91 -16.11
CA ARG A 85 -11.67 -1.30 -17.05
C ARG A 85 -10.97 -0.47 -18.14
N ALA A 86 -9.91 0.24 -17.80
CA ALA A 86 -9.14 1.02 -18.77
C ALA A 86 -8.40 0.12 -19.77
N LEU A 87 -7.83 -1.00 -19.32
CA LEU A 87 -7.14 -1.96 -20.16
C LEU A 87 -8.12 -2.69 -21.10
N ASP A 88 -9.29 -3.10 -20.58
CA ASP A 88 -10.34 -3.78 -21.35
C ASP A 88 -10.94 -2.87 -22.43
N ALA A 89 -11.02 -1.56 -22.18
CA ALA A 89 -11.51 -0.58 -23.14
C ALA A 89 -10.51 -0.26 -24.28
N MET A 90 -9.25 -0.71 -24.19
CA MET A 90 -8.23 -0.42 -25.20
C MET A 90 -8.18 -1.51 -26.28
N GLU A 91 -8.57 -1.13 -27.50
CA GLU A 91 -8.43 -1.95 -28.69
C GLU A 91 -7.09 -1.70 -29.39
N ASN A 92 -6.56 -2.72 -30.08
CA ASN A 92 -5.40 -2.60 -30.98
C ASN A 92 -4.11 -2.03 -30.38
N VAL A 93 -3.85 -2.25 -29.08
CA VAL A 93 -2.56 -1.92 -28.46
C VAL A 93 -1.49 -2.99 -28.74
N PRO A 94 -0.20 -2.62 -28.85
CA PRO A 94 0.88 -3.60 -29.01
C PRO A 94 0.90 -4.65 -27.90
N LEU A 95 1.10 -5.93 -28.26
CA LEU A 95 1.07 -7.04 -27.32
C LEU A 95 2.05 -6.84 -26.13
N ALA A 96 3.28 -6.41 -26.40
CA ALA A 96 4.27 -6.18 -25.36
C ALA A 96 3.82 -5.12 -24.33
N TRP A 97 3.13 -4.07 -24.81
CA TRP A 97 2.59 -3.05 -23.93
C TRP A 97 1.46 -3.60 -23.05
N ARG A 98 0.54 -4.39 -23.64
CA ARG A 98 -0.56 -5.04 -22.91
C ARG A 98 -0.02 -6.00 -21.85
N LEU A 99 0.93 -6.87 -22.19
CA LEU A 99 1.56 -7.78 -21.24
C LEU A 99 2.24 -7.04 -20.08
N GLY A 100 2.88 -5.90 -20.34
CA GLY A 100 3.42 -5.05 -19.29
C GLY A 100 2.35 -4.55 -18.31
N ARG A 101 1.21 -4.07 -18.82
CA ARG A 101 0.09 -3.62 -17.97
C ARG A 101 -0.56 -4.77 -17.20
N GLU A 102 -0.72 -5.94 -17.83
CA GLU A 102 -1.24 -7.14 -17.16
C GLU A 102 -0.32 -7.61 -16.03
N SER A 103 1.00 -7.56 -16.25
CA SER A 103 1.98 -7.90 -15.22
C SER A 103 1.93 -6.93 -14.03
N GLU A 104 1.78 -5.63 -14.27
CA GLU A 104 1.58 -4.64 -13.21
C GLU A 104 0.29 -4.89 -12.43
N LEU A 105 -0.83 -5.15 -13.13
CA LEU A 105 -2.11 -5.51 -12.52
C LEU A 105 -2.00 -6.78 -11.67
N ALA A 106 -1.27 -7.80 -12.15
CA ALA A 106 -1.03 -9.02 -11.39
C ALA A 106 -0.26 -8.75 -10.09
N ALA A 107 0.77 -7.90 -10.12
CA ALA A 107 1.52 -7.51 -8.92
C ALA A 107 0.65 -6.74 -7.91
N MET A 108 -0.22 -5.84 -8.40
CA MET A 108 -1.18 -5.12 -7.57
C MET A 108 -2.21 -6.07 -6.93
N ARG A 109 -2.78 -7.01 -7.69
CA ARG A 109 -3.72 -8.03 -7.18
C ARG A 109 -3.06 -8.92 -6.13
N GLN A 110 -1.81 -9.31 -6.33
CA GLN A 110 -1.05 -10.06 -5.33
C GLN A 110 -0.87 -9.27 -4.04
N SER A 111 -0.59 -7.96 -4.14
CA SER A 111 -0.49 -7.06 -2.99
C SER A 111 -1.83 -6.92 -2.25
N LEU A 112 -2.94 -6.82 -2.99
CA LEU A 112 -4.29 -6.78 -2.43
C LEU A 112 -4.61 -8.10 -1.69
N TYR A 113 -4.36 -9.25 -2.32
CA TYR A 113 -4.58 -10.56 -1.72
C TYR A 113 -3.83 -10.73 -0.38
N GLN A 114 -2.56 -10.34 -0.35
CA GLN A 114 -1.76 -10.36 0.88
C GLN A 114 -2.34 -9.41 1.95
N GLN A 115 -2.77 -8.21 1.55
CA GLN A 115 -3.38 -7.26 2.48
C GLN A 115 -4.72 -7.76 3.01
N GLU A 116 -5.56 -8.39 2.19
CA GLU A 116 -6.83 -8.95 2.64
C GLU A 116 -6.64 -10.08 3.65
N ALA A 117 -5.60 -10.91 3.47
CA ALA A 117 -5.23 -11.92 4.47
C ALA A 117 -4.86 -11.29 5.82
N ILE A 118 -4.14 -10.16 5.78
CA ILE A 118 -3.82 -9.35 6.97
C ILE A 118 -5.08 -8.73 7.56
N ASN A 119 -6.01 -8.25 6.75
CA ASN A 119 -7.22 -7.59 7.24
C ASN A 119 -8.14 -8.55 8.01
N ARG A 120 -7.97 -9.88 7.87
CA ARG A 120 -8.71 -10.90 8.63
C ARG A 120 -8.47 -10.84 10.14
N VAL A 121 -7.34 -10.28 10.58
CA VAL A 121 -7.04 -10.13 12.01
C VAL A 121 -7.42 -8.76 12.58
N LEU A 122 -7.95 -7.85 11.75
CA LEU A 122 -8.41 -6.54 12.20
C LEU A 122 -9.72 -6.66 12.97
N LYS A 123 -9.96 -5.69 13.86
CA LYS A 123 -11.23 -5.64 14.60
C LYS A 123 -12.40 -5.38 13.63
N PRO A 124 -13.56 -6.04 13.79
CA PRO A 124 -14.72 -5.80 12.94
C PRO A 124 -15.19 -4.33 12.91
N ALA A 125 -15.00 -3.58 14.00
CA ALA A 125 -15.28 -2.15 14.04
C ALA A 125 -14.37 -1.36 13.08
N ALA A 126 -13.07 -1.64 13.08
CA ALA A 126 -12.11 -1.01 12.18
C ALA A 126 -12.43 -1.29 10.71
N LEU A 127 -12.88 -2.51 10.37
CA LEU A 127 -13.31 -2.84 9.01
C LEU A 127 -14.49 -1.97 8.55
N ARG A 128 -15.50 -1.79 9.42
CA ARG A 128 -16.66 -0.93 9.15
C ARG A 128 -16.28 0.54 9.06
N ASP A 129 -15.43 1.02 9.96
CA ASP A 129 -14.98 2.40 9.98
C ASP A 129 -14.16 2.75 8.74
N GLY A 130 -13.21 1.89 8.34
CA GLY A 130 -12.46 2.05 7.10
C GLY A 130 -13.34 2.01 5.84
N ALA A 131 -14.37 1.15 5.82
CA ALA A 131 -15.34 1.12 4.72
C ALA A 131 -16.19 2.41 4.65
N ARG A 132 -16.58 2.96 5.80
CA ARG A 132 -17.25 4.26 5.88
C ARG A 132 -16.36 5.39 5.38
N MET A 133 -15.09 5.43 5.82
CA MET A 133 -14.12 6.40 5.31
C MET A 133 -13.99 6.34 3.78
N PHE A 134 -13.98 5.13 3.22
CA PHE A 134 -13.88 4.92 1.77
C PHE A 134 -15.12 5.45 1.04
N LYS A 135 -16.31 5.16 1.57
CA LYS A 135 -17.56 5.71 1.04
C LYS A 135 -17.58 7.23 1.07
N ASP A 136 -17.24 7.84 2.20
CA ASP A 136 -17.20 9.30 2.34
C ASP A 136 -16.18 9.93 1.39
N TRP A 137 -15.07 9.24 1.14
CA TRP A 137 -14.08 9.67 0.15
C TRP A 137 -14.64 9.60 -1.28
N LEU A 138 -15.34 8.54 -1.67
CA LEU A 138 -15.99 8.43 -2.98
C LEU A 138 -17.02 9.55 -3.20
N ASP A 139 -17.81 9.85 -2.18
CA ASP A 139 -18.84 10.90 -2.23
C ASP A 139 -18.20 12.29 -2.42
N ARG A 140 -17.07 12.56 -1.74
CA ARG A 140 -16.32 13.82 -1.90
C ARG A 140 -15.52 13.91 -3.20
N ALA A 141 -14.95 12.79 -3.65
CA ALA A 141 -14.14 12.74 -4.87
C ALA A 141 -15.00 12.86 -6.13
N GLY A 142 -16.33 12.66 -6.02
CA GLY A 142 -17.27 12.79 -7.12
C GLY A 142 -17.11 11.66 -8.15
N ALA A 143 -17.33 10.40 -7.74
CA ALA A 143 -17.21 9.20 -8.60
C ALA A 143 -15.77 8.98 -9.16
N PRO A 144 -15.33 7.71 -9.30
CA PRO A 144 -13.95 7.30 -9.04
C PRO A 144 -12.97 7.96 -9.99
N VAL A 145 -11.90 8.56 -9.44
CA VAL A 145 -10.62 8.99 -10.07
C VAL A 145 -10.64 8.87 -11.60
N ARG A 146 -11.54 9.61 -12.24
CA ARG A 146 -11.63 9.68 -13.69
C ARG A 146 -10.59 10.72 -14.07
N ALA A 147 -9.53 10.26 -14.71
CA ALA A 147 -8.36 11.02 -15.11
C ALA A 147 -7.23 11.09 -14.06
N VAL A 148 -6.67 9.93 -13.69
CA VAL A 148 -5.22 9.83 -13.98
C VAL A 148 -5.13 9.92 -15.49
N ARG A 149 -4.86 11.12 -16.01
CA ARG A 149 -4.64 11.33 -17.45
C ARG A 149 -3.62 10.29 -17.89
N PRO A 150 -3.84 9.55 -18.99
CA PRO A 150 -2.76 8.78 -19.59
C PRO A 150 -1.65 9.80 -19.85
N GLN A 151 -0.53 9.68 -19.13
CA GLN A 151 0.69 10.31 -19.63
C GLN A 151 0.83 9.74 -21.04
N SER A 152 0.85 10.62 -22.03
CA SER A 152 1.10 10.28 -23.41
C SER A 152 2.48 9.65 -23.47
N VAL A 153 2.53 8.33 -23.32
CA VAL A 153 3.74 7.56 -23.58
C VAL A 153 3.95 7.65 -25.08
N ARG A 154 4.84 8.55 -25.50
CA ARG A 154 5.42 8.48 -26.83
C ARG A 154 6.27 7.21 -26.86
N VAL A 155 5.71 6.14 -27.42
CA VAL A 155 6.49 4.99 -27.86
C VAL A 155 7.29 5.47 -29.06
N VAL A 156 8.58 5.72 -28.86
CA VAL A 156 9.52 5.92 -29.96
C VAL A 156 9.83 4.53 -30.53
N ALA A 157 9.57 4.36 -31.82
CA ALA A 157 9.84 3.14 -32.57
C ALA A 157 11.34 2.85 -32.68
#